data_AF-A0A849ENP4-F1
#
_entry.id   AF-A0A849ENP4-F1
#
_cell.length_a   1.000
_cell.length_b   1.000
_cell.length_c   1.000
_cell.angle_alpha   90.00
_cell.angle_beta   90.00
_cell.angle_gamma   90.00
#
_symmetry.space_group_name_H-M   'P 1'
#
loop_
_entity.id
_entity.type
_entity.pdbx_description
1 polymer ?
#
loop_
_entity_poly.entity_id
_entity_poly.type
_entity_poly.pdbx_seq_one_letter_code
_entity_poly.pdbx_strand_id
1 'polypeptide(L)'
;MGAVTADVSRSDPEAGRVVMRRLMWHLNDESGGIGWGAPEAMGDIMARHRGLAGAYASILICYIDPRGNYLDHPGLQAGVLWAVGRLARAWPDLVQSAADLIRPFLNDPAVKVRGMAVWAALPLNDTHLTACMRALRNDPAEFELYEDHHLVHRRISELVQGLFSSVLIR
;
A
#
# COMPACT_ATOMS: atom_id res chain seq x y z
N MET A 1 8.00 -14.67 1.62
CA MET A 1 7.36 -14.54 2.95
C MET A 1 5.83 -14.59 2.86
N GLY A 2 5.17 -13.73 2.07
CA GLY A 2 3.71 -13.64 2.09
C GLY A 2 2.96 -14.93 1.73
N ALA A 3 3.40 -15.66 0.70
CA ALA A 3 2.78 -16.93 0.31
C ALA A 3 2.88 -17.99 1.43
N VAL A 4 4.09 -18.22 1.95
CA VAL A 4 4.35 -19.21 3.00
C VAL A 4 3.56 -18.88 4.28
N THR A 5 3.58 -17.62 4.73
CA THR A 5 2.83 -17.23 5.93
C THR A 5 1.33 -17.38 5.72
N ALA A 6 0.80 -17.03 4.55
CA ALA A 6 -0.62 -17.19 4.24
C ALA A 6 -1.03 -18.66 4.24
N ASP A 7 -0.20 -19.55 3.68
CA ASP A 7 -0.47 -21.00 3.65
C ASP A 7 -0.44 -21.60 5.06
N VAL A 8 0.57 -21.28 5.87
CA VAL A 8 0.65 -21.69 7.28
C VAL A 8 -0.56 -21.17 8.07
N SER A 9 -1.02 -19.94 7.79
CA SER A 9 -2.16 -19.33 8.48
C SER A 9 -3.49 -20.02 8.20
N ARG A 10 -3.62 -20.75 7.08
CA ARG A 10 -4.82 -21.54 6.78
C ARG A 10 -4.93 -22.75 7.71
N SER A 11 -3.81 -23.36 8.08
CA SER A 11 -3.75 -24.48 9.01
C SER A 11 -3.62 -24.05 10.48
N ASP A 12 -2.95 -22.93 10.74
CA ASP A 12 -2.73 -22.35 12.07
C ASP A 12 -2.84 -20.82 11.99
N PRO A 13 -4.05 -20.27 12.21
CA PRO A 13 -4.26 -18.83 12.20
C PRO A 13 -3.39 -18.06 13.20
N GLU A 14 -3.00 -18.68 14.32
CA GLU A 14 -2.21 -18.00 15.36
C GLU A 14 -0.74 -17.85 14.94
N ALA A 15 -0.18 -18.83 14.23
CA ALA A 15 1.15 -18.69 13.62
C ALA A 15 1.20 -17.47 12.67
N GLY A 16 0.14 -17.25 11.89
CA GLY A 16 -0.03 -16.04 11.07
C GLY A 16 0.01 -14.75 11.89
N ARG A 17 -0.75 -14.71 12.99
CA ARG A 17 -0.79 -13.55 13.90
C ARG A 17 0.55 -13.29 14.58
N VAL A 18 1.30 -14.33 14.94
CA VAL A 18 2.66 -14.20 15.49
C VAL A 18 3.57 -13.48 14.48
N VAL A 19 3.53 -13.87 13.21
CA VAL A 19 4.30 -13.20 12.15
C VAL A 19 3.88 -11.74 12.01
N MET A 20 2.58 -11.46 11.96
CA MET A 20 2.07 -10.08 11.88
C MET A 20 2.53 -9.22 13.07
N ARG A 21 2.45 -9.73 14.31
CA ARG A 21 2.93 -9.03 15.50
C ARG A 21 4.43 -8.75 15.47
N ARG A 22 5.24 -9.67 14.92
CA ARG A 22 6.69 -9.43 14.74
C ARG A 22 6.96 -8.34 13.72
N LEU A 23 6.23 -8.32 12.59
CA LEU A 23 6.35 -7.26 11.59
C LEU A 23 5.98 -5.89 12.18
N MET A 24 4.89 -5.83 12.97
CA MET A 24 4.50 -4.62 13.68
C MET A 24 5.55 -4.16 14.69
N TRP A 25 6.18 -5.10 15.42
CA TRP A 25 7.26 -4.77 16.33
C TRP A 25 8.45 -4.16 15.58
N HIS A 26 8.82 -4.67 14.40
CA HIS A 26 9.87 -4.06 13.58
C HIS A 26 9.57 -2.65 13.08
N LEU A 27 8.30 -2.26 13.04
CA LEU A 27 7.86 -0.91 12.69
C LEU A 27 7.75 0.01 13.92
N ASN A 28 8.03 -0.51 15.12
CA ASN A 28 8.11 0.29 16.33
C ASN A 28 9.52 0.88 16.46
N ASP A 29 9.60 2.16 16.81
CA ASP A 29 10.85 2.88 17.07
C ASP A 29 11.70 2.20 18.16
N GLU A 30 11.06 1.53 19.12
CA GLU A 30 11.73 0.77 20.19
C GLU A 30 12.47 -0.48 19.71
N SER A 31 12.24 -0.93 18.47
CA SER A 31 12.85 -2.16 17.94
C SER A 31 14.34 -2.01 17.62
N GLY A 32 14.85 -0.78 17.57
CA GLY A 32 16.24 -0.48 17.23
C GLY A 32 16.57 -0.64 15.74
N GLY A 33 15.59 -0.95 14.90
CA GLY A 33 15.72 -1.03 13.44
C GLY A 33 14.65 -0.22 12.72
N ILE A 34 14.88 0.11 11.44
CA ILE A 34 13.94 0.91 10.64
C ILE A 34 12.72 0.07 10.19
N GLY A 35 12.81 -1.26 10.19
CA GLY A 35 11.70 -2.12 9.76
C GLY A 35 11.51 -2.22 8.25
N TRP A 36 12.60 -2.10 7.48
CA TRP A 36 12.57 -2.22 6.01
C TRP A 36 11.88 -3.49 5.53
N GLY A 37 10.94 -3.33 4.59
CA GLY A 37 10.19 -4.44 4.01
C GLY A 37 9.06 -5.00 4.89
N ALA A 38 8.93 -4.54 6.14
CA ALA A 38 7.86 -4.98 7.03
C ALA A 38 6.46 -4.57 6.51
N PRO A 39 6.24 -3.33 6.03
CA PRO A 39 4.95 -2.93 5.47
C PRO A 39 4.56 -3.79 4.26
N GLU A 40 5.49 -4.00 3.33
CA GLU A 40 5.29 -4.80 2.13
C GLU A 40 4.97 -6.25 2.49
N ALA A 41 5.69 -6.84 3.45
CA ALA A 41 5.40 -8.18 3.94
C ALA A 41 3.98 -8.27 4.54
N MET A 42 3.57 -7.29 5.35
CA MET A 42 2.22 -7.23 5.91
C MET A 42 1.15 -7.18 4.81
N GLY A 43 1.30 -6.26 3.84
CA GLY A 43 0.36 -6.12 2.72
C GLY A 43 0.26 -7.40 1.87
N ASP A 44 1.40 -8.02 1.57
CA ASP A 44 1.50 -9.22 0.76
C ASP A 44 0.92 -10.47 1.45
N ILE A 45 1.03 -10.57 2.79
CA ILE A 45 0.36 -11.60 3.60
C ILE A 45 -1.16 -11.37 3.59
N MET A 46 -1.62 -10.17 3.93
CA MET A 46 -3.04 -9.86 4.05
C MET A 46 -3.77 -10.02 2.71
N ALA A 47 -3.15 -9.60 1.60
CA ALA A 47 -3.72 -9.78 0.28
C ALA A 47 -3.93 -11.27 -0.11
N ARG A 48 -3.23 -12.21 0.54
CA ARG A 48 -3.42 -13.66 0.34
C ARG A 48 -4.28 -14.34 1.40
N HIS A 49 -4.55 -13.68 2.53
CA HIS A 49 -5.29 -14.25 3.65
C HIS A 49 -6.31 -13.26 4.25
N ARG A 50 -7.56 -13.36 3.81
CA ARG A 50 -8.65 -12.44 4.21
C ARG A 50 -8.87 -12.37 5.72
N GLY A 51 -8.70 -13.47 6.46
CA GLY A 51 -8.84 -13.46 7.92
C GLY A 51 -7.77 -12.63 8.64
N LEU A 52 -6.56 -12.55 8.07
CA LEU A 52 -5.50 -11.68 8.59
C LEU A 52 -5.73 -10.24 8.10
N ALA A 53 -6.19 -10.07 6.86
CA ALA A 53 -6.61 -8.77 6.37
C ALA A 53 -7.66 -8.11 7.28
N GLY A 54 -8.72 -8.85 7.65
CA GLY A 54 -9.75 -8.34 8.55
C GLY A 54 -9.23 -7.98 9.95
N ALA A 55 -8.15 -8.61 10.41
CA ALA A 55 -7.57 -8.34 11.72
C ALA A 55 -6.55 -7.18 11.71
N TYR A 56 -5.87 -6.93 10.58
CA TYR A 56 -4.70 -6.04 10.53
C TYR A 56 -4.79 -4.91 9.49
N ALA A 57 -5.83 -4.85 8.65
CA ALA A 57 -5.97 -3.80 7.64
C ALA A 57 -6.02 -2.39 8.26
N SER A 58 -6.77 -2.22 9.35
CA SER A 58 -6.85 -0.94 10.07
C SER A 58 -5.49 -0.49 10.60
N ILE A 59 -4.69 -1.42 11.14
CA ILE A 59 -3.33 -1.15 11.62
C ILE A 59 -2.43 -0.70 10.46
N LEU A 60 -2.51 -1.35 9.30
CA LEU A 60 -1.75 -0.94 8.12
C LEU A 60 -2.12 0.49 7.69
N ILE A 61 -3.40 0.84 7.73
CA ILE A 61 -3.88 2.19 7.40
C ILE A 61 -3.42 3.22 8.45
N CYS A 62 -3.35 2.86 9.73
CA CYS A 62 -2.82 3.75 10.76
C CYS A 62 -1.38 4.19 10.51
N TYR A 63 -0.57 3.44 9.75
CA TYR A 63 0.80 3.83 9.42
C TYR A 63 0.90 4.99 8.41
N ILE A 64 -0.19 5.33 7.71
CA ILE A 64 -0.29 6.52 6.85
C ILE A 64 -1.18 7.62 7.45
N ASP A 65 -1.72 7.41 8.65
CA ASP A 65 -2.55 8.39 9.34
C ASP A 65 -1.70 9.29 10.25
N PRO A 66 -1.59 10.60 9.98
CA PRO A 66 -0.85 11.54 10.84
C PRO A 66 -1.38 11.64 12.29
N ARG A 67 -2.60 11.15 12.55
CA ARG A 67 -3.21 11.08 13.89
C ARG A 67 -3.08 9.69 14.53
N GLY A 68 -2.48 8.74 13.82
CA GLY A 68 -2.27 7.36 14.24
C GLY A 68 -0.80 7.04 14.44
N ASN A 69 -0.40 5.82 14.05
CA ASN A 69 0.99 5.35 14.13
C ASN A 69 1.79 5.78 12.90
N TYR A 70 1.75 7.06 12.56
CA TYR A 70 2.33 7.57 11.32
C TYR A 70 3.81 7.21 11.17
N LEU A 71 4.19 6.68 10.00
CA LEU A 71 5.61 6.44 9.68
C LEU A 71 6.20 7.68 8.99
N ASP A 72 7.13 8.36 9.65
CA ASP A 72 7.76 9.59 9.14
C ASP A 72 8.84 9.35 8.08
N HIS A 73 9.32 8.11 7.94
CA HIS A 73 10.39 7.79 7.00
C HIS A 73 9.85 7.58 5.57
N PRO A 74 10.29 8.35 4.54
CA PRO A 74 9.74 8.26 3.17
C PRO A 74 9.81 6.86 2.55
N GLY A 75 10.90 6.12 2.82
CA GLY A 75 11.01 4.73 2.38
C GLY A 75 9.97 3.79 3.00
N LEU A 76 9.60 3.99 4.26
CA LEU A 76 8.53 3.22 4.91
C LEU A 76 7.16 3.65 4.42
N GLN A 77 6.94 4.94 4.20
CA GLN A 77 5.70 5.45 3.59
C GLN A 77 5.47 4.83 2.21
N ALA A 78 6.50 4.76 1.37
CA ALA A 78 6.42 4.08 0.09
C ALA A 78 6.05 2.60 0.24
N GLY A 79 6.63 1.91 1.22
CA GLY A 79 6.32 0.51 1.53
C GLY A 79 4.87 0.31 2.01
N VAL A 80 4.37 1.17 2.90
CA VAL A 80 2.98 1.11 3.37
C VAL A 80 2.00 1.44 2.24
N LEU A 81 2.27 2.46 1.43
CA LEU A 81 1.42 2.78 0.27
C LEU A 81 1.39 1.63 -0.73
N TRP A 82 2.52 0.98 -0.99
CA TRP A 82 2.56 -0.25 -1.78
C TRP A 82 1.66 -1.34 -1.17
N ALA A 83 1.78 -1.57 0.14
CA ALA A 83 1.02 -2.56 0.87
C ALA A 83 -0.49 -2.27 0.85
N VAL A 84 -0.90 -1.01 1.02
CA VAL A 84 -2.29 -0.57 0.91
C VAL A 84 -2.81 -0.80 -0.51
N GLY A 85 -2.05 -0.43 -1.54
CA GLY A 85 -2.43 -0.69 -2.93
C GLY A 85 -2.53 -2.17 -3.28
N ARG A 86 -1.65 -3.00 -2.71
CA ARG A 86 -1.70 -4.46 -2.85
C ARG A 86 -2.94 -5.05 -2.17
N LEU A 87 -3.28 -4.53 -0.99
CA LEU A 87 -4.44 -4.92 -0.21
C LEU A 87 -5.74 -4.48 -0.89
N ALA A 88 -5.82 -3.25 -1.39
CA ALA A 88 -6.96 -2.70 -2.11
C ALA A 88 -7.35 -3.52 -3.34
N ARG A 89 -6.35 -4.03 -4.08
CA ARG A 89 -6.58 -4.92 -5.23
C ARG A 89 -7.14 -6.29 -4.84
N ALA A 90 -6.89 -6.75 -3.61
CA ALA A 90 -7.37 -8.05 -3.14
C ALA A 90 -8.70 -7.93 -2.38
N TRP A 91 -8.82 -6.95 -1.48
CA TRP A 91 -9.91 -6.77 -0.52
C TRP A 91 -10.27 -5.28 -0.42
N PRO A 92 -10.85 -4.67 -1.48
CA PRO A 92 -11.12 -3.22 -1.52
C PRO A 92 -12.03 -2.76 -0.37
N ASP A 93 -12.93 -3.64 0.10
CA ASP A 93 -13.85 -3.38 1.20
C ASP A 93 -13.15 -3.06 2.54
N LEU A 94 -11.91 -3.51 2.72
CA LEU A 94 -11.15 -3.32 3.96
C LEU A 94 -10.33 -2.02 4.01
N VAL A 95 -10.24 -1.28 2.89
CA VAL A 95 -9.29 -0.16 2.76
C VAL A 95 -9.91 1.13 2.21
N GLN A 96 -11.23 1.20 2.05
CA GLN A 96 -11.89 2.42 1.57
C GLN A 96 -11.62 3.64 2.48
N SER A 97 -11.45 3.43 3.78
CA SER A 97 -11.09 4.51 4.72
C SER A 97 -9.71 5.12 4.47
N ALA A 98 -8.85 4.47 3.68
CA ALA A 98 -7.53 5.01 3.33
C ALA A 98 -7.58 6.14 2.29
N ALA A 99 -8.72 6.35 1.60
CA ALA A 99 -8.79 7.27 0.47
C ALA A 99 -8.35 8.70 0.84
N ASP A 100 -8.91 9.25 1.91
CA ASP A 100 -8.56 10.60 2.39
C ASP A 100 -7.12 10.67 2.90
N LEU A 101 -6.61 9.58 3.50
CA LEU A 101 -5.25 9.49 4.03
C LEU A 101 -4.19 9.38 2.93
N ILE A 102 -4.52 8.83 1.77
CA ILE A 102 -3.61 8.74 0.62
C ILE A 102 -3.43 10.09 -0.07
N ARG A 103 -4.45 10.95 -0.04
CA ARG A 103 -4.49 12.22 -0.79
C ARG A 103 -3.25 13.11 -0.60
N PRO A 104 -2.71 13.34 0.62
CA PRO A 104 -1.51 14.16 0.81
C PRO A 104 -0.29 13.62 0.06
N PHE A 105 -0.13 12.30 -0.01
CA PHE A 105 1.01 11.65 -0.65
C PHE A 105 1.04 11.80 -2.18
N LEU A 106 -0.10 12.12 -2.81
CA LEU A 106 -0.15 12.43 -4.24
C LEU A 106 0.67 13.68 -4.62
N ASN A 107 1.04 14.52 -3.66
CA ASN A 107 1.88 15.69 -3.86
C ASN A 107 3.22 15.59 -3.12
N ASP A 108 3.60 14.41 -2.63
CA ASP A 108 4.85 14.22 -1.91
C ASP A 108 6.05 14.56 -2.81
N PRO A 109 7.08 15.28 -2.33
CA PRO A 109 8.26 15.60 -3.13
C PRO A 109 9.05 14.35 -3.56
N ALA A 110 9.05 13.29 -2.75
CA ALA A 110 9.72 12.04 -3.07
C ALA A 110 8.93 11.27 -4.14
N VAL A 111 9.53 11.12 -5.33
CA VAL A 111 8.92 10.48 -6.50
C VAL A 111 8.39 9.08 -6.17
N LYS A 112 9.13 8.28 -5.40
CA LYS A 112 8.71 6.92 -5.01
C LYS A 112 7.45 6.94 -4.15
N VAL A 113 7.35 7.87 -3.19
CA VAL A 113 6.16 8.01 -2.33
C VAL A 113 4.97 8.44 -3.17
N ARG A 114 5.14 9.46 -4.02
CA ARG A 114 4.09 9.96 -4.92
C ARG A 114 3.59 8.89 -5.90
N GLY A 115 4.50 8.12 -6.50
CA GLY A 115 4.16 7.00 -7.39
C GLY A 115 3.42 5.88 -6.65
N MET A 116 3.85 5.52 -5.44
CA MET A 116 3.15 4.53 -4.62
C MET A 116 1.77 5.01 -4.15
N ALA A 117 1.59 6.32 -3.93
CA ALA A 117 0.29 6.91 -3.63
C ALA A 117 -0.68 6.75 -4.79
N VAL A 118 -0.23 6.99 -6.04
CA VAL A 118 -1.03 6.71 -7.23
C VAL A 118 -1.37 5.22 -7.33
N TRP A 119 -0.38 4.34 -7.15
CA TRP A 119 -0.58 2.89 -7.14
C TRP A 119 -1.64 2.45 -6.11
N ALA A 120 -1.62 3.05 -4.92
CA ALA A 120 -2.56 2.77 -3.83
C ALA A 120 -3.97 3.32 -4.11
N ALA A 121 -4.07 4.51 -4.70
CA ALA A 121 -5.32 5.20 -5.00
C ALA A 121 -6.13 4.52 -6.11
N LEU A 122 -5.47 4.05 -7.17
CA LEU A 122 -6.12 3.47 -8.36
C LEU A 122 -7.20 2.42 -8.06
N PRO A 123 -6.93 1.35 -7.28
CA PRO A 123 -7.93 0.30 -7.02
C PRO A 123 -9.09 0.74 -6.12
N LEU A 124 -8.99 1.87 -5.41
CA LEU A 124 -10.05 2.35 -4.52
C LEU A 124 -11.25 2.92 -5.30
N ASN A 125 -11.04 3.31 -6.57
CA ASN A 125 -12.04 3.94 -7.43
C ASN A 125 -12.77 5.13 -6.75
N ASP A 126 -12.06 5.84 -5.87
CA ASP A 126 -12.60 7.01 -5.19
C ASP A 126 -12.62 8.23 -6.11
N THR A 127 -13.75 8.96 -6.12
CA THR A 127 -13.96 10.08 -7.05
C THR A 127 -13.08 11.28 -6.70
N HIS A 128 -12.82 11.53 -5.41
CA HIS A 128 -11.97 12.63 -4.97
C HIS A 128 -10.49 12.37 -5.28
N LEU A 129 -10.02 11.15 -5.03
CA LEU A 129 -8.68 10.72 -5.44
C LEU A 129 -8.50 10.77 -6.95
N THR A 130 -9.51 10.31 -7.71
CA THR A 130 -9.50 10.39 -9.19
C THR A 130 -9.36 11.84 -9.67
N ALA A 131 -10.08 12.78 -9.04
CA ALA A 131 -9.96 14.19 -9.35
C ALA A 131 -8.56 14.74 -9.02
N CYS A 132 -7.98 14.37 -7.88
CA CYS A 132 -6.64 14.79 -7.48
C CYS A 132 -5.56 14.24 -8.43
N MET A 133 -5.66 12.98 -8.84
CA MET A 133 -4.71 12.34 -9.76
C MET A 133 -4.67 13.00 -11.15
N ARG A 134 -5.70 13.76 -11.56
CA ARG A 134 -5.66 14.50 -12.84
C ARG A 134 -4.47 15.45 -12.94
N ALA A 135 -4.03 16.04 -11.83
CA ALA A 135 -2.88 16.93 -11.80
C ALA A 135 -1.57 16.21 -12.16
N LEU A 136 -1.51 14.88 -11.97
CA LEU A 136 -0.33 14.04 -12.23
C LEU A 136 -0.31 13.42 -13.63
N ARG A 137 -1.28 13.73 -14.50
CA ARG A 137 -1.43 13.12 -15.83
C ARG A 137 -0.19 13.30 -16.72
N ASN A 138 0.56 14.37 -16.50
CA ASN A 138 1.75 14.72 -17.26
C ASN A 138 3.03 14.64 -16.39
N ASP A 139 2.98 14.06 -15.18
CA ASP A 139 4.17 13.87 -14.36
C ASP A 139 5.09 12.82 -15.03
N PRO A 140 6.27 13.21 -15.53
CA PRO A 140 7.16 12.30 -16.25
C PRO A 140 8.02 11.46 -15.29
N ALA A 141 7.93 11.69 -13.98
CA ALA A 141 8.81 11.06 -13.01
C ALA A 141 8.62 9.54 -13.00
N GLU A 142 9.76 8.84 -12.96
CA GLU A 142 9.86 7.39 -12.97
C GLU A 142 10.13 6.86 -11.57
N PHE A 143 9.53 5.72 -11.24
CA PHE A 143 9.78 5.01 -10.00
C PHE A 143 9.73 3.50 -10.21
N GLU A 144 10.38 2.78 -9.30
CA GLU A 144 10.33 1.33 -9.25
C GLU A 144 9.07 0.85 -8.52
N LEU A 145 8.35 -0.04 -9.17
CA LEU A 145 7.16 -0.68 -8.64
C LEU A 145 7.36 -2.20 -8.67
N TYR A 146 7.10 -2.86 -7.55
CA TYR A 146 7.08 -4.32 -7.49
C TYR A 146 5.65 -4.82 -7.75
N GLU A 147 5.41 -5.42 -8.91
CA GLU A 147 4.11 -6.01 -9.27
C GLU A 147 4.33 -7.38 -9.92
N ASP A 148 3.44 -8.33 -9.66
CA ASP A 148 3.49 -9.67 -10.26
C ASP A 148 4.86 -10.37 -10.20
N HIS A 149 5.54 -10.23 -9.06
CA HIS A 149 6.87 -10.77 -8.79
C HIS A 149 8.02 -10.14 -9.59
N HIS A 150 7.77 -9.05 -10.29
CA HIS A 150 8.77 -8.31 -11.06
C HIS A 150 8.94 -6.91 -10.52
N LEU A 151 10.18 -6.43 -10.52
CA LEU A 151 10.48 -5.02 -10.30
C LEU A 151 10.42 -4.32 -11.67
N VAL A 152 9.47 -3.41 -11.84
CA VAL A 152 9.26 -2.67 -13.10
C VAL A 152 9.47 -1.18 -12.88
N HIS A 153 10.00 -0.51 -13.90
CA HIS A 153 10.06 0.95 -13.94
C HIS A 153 8.77 1.47 -14.56
N ARG A 154 8.10 2.41 -13.87
CA ARG A 154 6.84 3.00 -14.33
C ARG A 154 6.91 4.51 -14.23
N ARG A 155 6.27 5.19 -15.18
CA ARG A 155 6.00 6.64 -15.04
C ARG A 155 4.70 6.88 -14.30
N ILE A 156 4.68 7.93 -13.49
CA ILE A 156 3.46 8.37 -12.80
C ILE A 156 2.36 8.69 -13.81
N SER A 157 2.69 9.43 -14.87
CA SER A 157 1.78 9.74 -15.98
C SER A 157 1.16 8.49 -16.62
N GLU A 158 1.91 7.41 -16.83
CA GLU A 158 1.39 6.16 -17.44
C GLU A 158 0.30 5.52 -16.58
N LEU A 159 0.52 5.45 -15.26
CA LEU A 159 -0.47 4.91 -14.31
C LEU A 159 -1.75 5.76 -14.31
N VAL A 160 -1.60 7.08 -14.29
CA VAL A 160 -2.71 8.03 -14.25
C VAL A 160 -3.48 8.05 -15.57
N GLN A 161 -2.80 8.01 -16.70
CA GLN A 161 -3.44 7.98 -18.02
C GLN A 161 -4.22 6.68 -18.24
N GLY A 162 -3.70 5.54 -17.79
CA GLY A 162 -4.39 4.25 -17.84
C GLY A 162 -5.78 4.30 -17.21
N LEU A 163 -5.95 5.01 -16.10
CA LEU A 163 -7.24 5.25 -15.45
C LEU A 163 -8.24 5.93 -16.39
N PHE A 164 -7.83 7.01 -17.06
CA PHE A 164 -8.73 7.80 -17.92
C PHE A 164 -9.02 7.15 -19.27
N SER A 165 -8.10 6.32 -19.79
CA SER A 165 -8.31 5.56 -21.02
C SER A 165 -9.31 4.42 -20.83
N SER A 166 -9.38 3.81 -19.65
CA SER A 166 -10.35 2.74 -19.35
C SER A 166 -11.80 3.22 -19.17
N VAL A 167 -12.01 4.51 -18.89
CA VAL A 167 -13.35 5.10 -18.68
C VAL A 167 -14.07 5.38 -20.01
N LEU A 168 -13.36 5.46 -21.14
CA LEU A 168 -13.96 5.68 -22.46
C LEU A 168 -14.58 4.42 -23.12
N ILE A 169 -14.50 3.25 -22.47
CA ILE A 169 -14.99 1.96 -23.02
C ILE A 169 -16.15 1.37 -22.19
N ARG A 170 -16.75 2.12 -21.26
CA ARG A 170 -17.96 1.72 -20.51
C ARG A 170 -19.06 2.74 -20.70
#